data_AF-A0A6A6P5W4-F1
#
_entry.id   AF-A0A6A6P5W4-F1
#
_cell.length_a   1.000
_cell.length_b   1.000
_cell.length_c   1.000
_cell.angle_alpha   90.00
_cell.angle_beta   90.00
_cell.angle_gamma   90.00
#
_symmetry.space_group_name_H-M   'P 1'
#
loop_
_entity.id
_entity.type
_entity.pdbx_description
1 polymer ?
#
loop_
_entity_poly.entity_id
_entity_poly.type
_entity_poly.pdbx_seq_one_letter_code
_entity_poly.pdbx_strand_id
1 'polypeptide(L)'
;MSSSQSELASPPHDAISAVTFAPSGPQLLVSSWDRHIYHYETNANDGSGVLLKTIEHPAPVLDVCFGRADRGEAFSAGVDWAVRRIDL
;
A
#
# COMPACT_ATOMS: atom_id res chain seq x y z
N MET A 1 4.25 -26.91 12.27
CA MET A 1 3.12 -25.99 12.04
C MET A 1 3.35 -25.36 10.69
N SER A 2 2.56 -25.71 9.68
CA SER A 2 2.66 -25.06 8.37
C SER A 2 2.08 -23.67 8.52
N SER A 3 2.91 -22.63 8.44
CA SER A 3 2.44 -21.26 8.34
C SER A 3 1.67 -21.12 7.02
N SER A 4 0.36 -20.90 7.11
CA SER A 4 -0.46 -20.52 5.95
C SER A 4 -0.06 -19.11 5.52
N GLN A 5 0.96 -19.03 4.66
CA GLN A 5 1.33 -17.80 3.96
C GLN A 5 0.65 -17.80 2.60
N SER A 6 0.15 -16.64 2.20
CA SER A 6 -0.51 -16.44 0.92
C SER A 6 0.14 -15.24 0.23
N GLU A 7 0.46 -15.40 -1.04
CA GLU A 7 1.06 -14.32 -1.84
C GLU A 7 -0.05 -13.39 -2.37
N LEU A 8 0.24 -12.09 -2.36
CA LEU A 8 -0.65 -11.10 -2.94
C LEU A 8 -0.52 -11.11 -4.46
N ALA A 9 -1.66 -10.99 -5.16
CA ALA A 9 -1.65 -10.87 -6.61
C ALA A 9 -1.07 -9.50 -7.02
N SER A 10 -0.37 -9.45 -8.16
CA SER A 10 0.21 -8.22 -8.72
C SER A 10 1.19 -7.52 -7.78
N PRO A 11 2.36 -8.13 -7.48
CA PRO A 11 3.38 -7.49 -6.65
C PRO A 11 3.97 -6.26 -7.34
N PRO A 12 4.57 -5.33 -6.58
CA PRO A 12 5.34 -4.22 -7.13
C PRO A 12 6.48 -4.70 -8.03
N HIS A 13 6.84 -3.88 -9.02
CA HIS A 13 7.88 -4.24 -10.00
C HIS A 13 9.29 -3.97 -9.51
N ASP A 14 9.44 -3.17 -8.45
CA ASP A 14 10.73 -2.82 -7.84
C ASP A 14 10.65 -2.89 -6.31
N ALA A 15 11.77 -2.59 -5.63
CA ALA A 15 11.93 -2.69 -4.19
C ALA A 15 10.80 -2.00 -3.42
N ILE A 16 10.24 -2.73 -2.45
CA ILE A 16 9.23 -2.20 -1.53
C ILE A 16 9.93 -1.38 -0.46
N SER A 17 9.48 -0.15 -0.26
CA SER A 17 10.06 0.78 0.72
C SER A 17 9.31 0.75 2.04
N ALA A 18 7.97 0.69 2.00
CA ALA A 18 7.14 0.62 3.19
C ALA A 18 5.85 -0.17 2.93
N VAL A 19 5.33 -0.77 4.00
CA VAL A 19 4.08 -1.51 4.04
C VAL A 19 3.31 -1.07 5.27
N THR A 20 2.03 -0.79 5.13
CA THR A 20 1.19 -0.33 6.25
C THR A 20 -0.22 -0.90 6.12
N PHE A 21 -0.71 -1.51 7.20
CA PHE A 21 -2.08 -1.98 7.32
C PHE A 21 -3.00 -0.86 7.82
N ALA A 22 -4.24 -0.87 7.35
CA ALA A 22 -5.24 0.07 7.85
C ALA A 22 -5.58 -0.23 9.31
N PRO A 23 -5.84 0.81 10.12
CA PRO A 23 -6.17 0.62 11.54
C PRO A 23 -7.56 0.02 11.76
N SER A 24 -8.47 0.14 10.78
CA SER A 24 -9.89 -0.16 10.93
C SER A 24 -10.42 -1.24 9.99
N GLY A 25 -9.63 -1.69 9.01
CA GLY A 25 -10.12 -2.55 7.94
C GLY A 25 -9.06 -3.42 7.28
N PRO A 26 -9.49 -4.32 6.37
CA PRO A 26 -8.63 -5.26 5.65
C PRO A 26 -7.81 -4.58 4.54
N GLN A 27 -7.44 -3.31 4.68
CA GLN A 27 -6.71 -2.57 3.65
C GLN A 27 -5.21 -2.58 3.95
N LEU A 28 -4.43 -2.62 2.88
CA LEU A 28 -2.99 -2.63 2.92
C LEU A 28 -2.44 -1.66 1.88
N LEU A 29 -1.57 -0.75 2.30
CA LEU A 29 -0.81 0.12 1.42
C LEU A 29 0.63 -0.34 1.34
N VAL A 30 1.16 -0.34 0.12
CA VAL A 30 2.54 -0.70 -0.18
C VAL A 30 3.15 0.39 -1.06
N SER A 31 4.28 0.95 -0.66
CA SER A 31 5.06 1.88 -1.48
C SER A 31 6.25 1.18 -2.12
N SER A 32 6.58 1.57 -3.35
CA SER A 32 7.69 0.98 -4.11
C SER A 32 8.53 2.03 -4.83
N TRP A 33 9.77 1.61 -5.12
CA TRP A 33 10.73 2.34 -5.94
C TRP A 33 10.34 2.45 -7.42
N ASP A 34 9.37 1.66 -7.87
CA ASP A 34 8.79 1.76 -9.21
C ASP A 34 7.91 3.02 -9.43
N ARG A 35 7.87 3.91 -8.42
CA ARG A 35 7.07 5.14 -8.36
C ARG A 35 5.57 4.90 -8.17
N HIS A 36 5.17 3.74 -7.68
CA HIS A 36 3.76 3.45 -7.41
C HIS A 36 3.49 3.18 -5.92
N ILE A 37 2.25 3.44 -5.56
CA ILE A 37 1.64 2.98 -4.32
C ILE A 37 0.54 2.01 -4.69
N TYR A 38 0.60 0.84 -4.07
CA TYR A 38 -0.35 -0.24 -4.28
C TYR A 38 -1.29 -0.30 -3.09
N HIS A 39 -2.58 -0.20 -3.37
CA HIS A 39 -3.64 -0.35 -2.40
C HIS A 39 -4.29 -1.72 -2.59
N TYR A 40 -4.11 -2.60 -1.62
CA TYR A 40 -4.68 -3.93 -1.60
C TYR A 40 -5.79 -4.04 -0.55
N GLU A 41 -6.74 -4.93 -0.82
CA GLU A 41 -7.67 -5.45 0.17
C GLU A 41 -7.31 -6.89 0.50
N THR A 42 -6.92 -7.16 1.75
CA THR A 42 -6.50 -8.47 2.24
C THR A 42 -7.68 -9.22 2.83
N ASN A 43 -8.06 -10.36 2.26
CA ASN A 43 -9.15 -11.14 2.82
C ASN A 43 -8.65 -12.05 3.95
N ALA A 44 -9.12 -11.82 5.18
CA ALA A 44 -8.66 -12.54 6.37
C ALA A 44 -8.91 -14.06 6.32
N ASN A 45 -9.90 -14.51 5.52
CA ASN A 45 -10.29 -15.92 5.47
C ASN A 45 -9.46 -16.76 4.49
N ASP A 46 -9.11 -16.22 3.32
CA ASP A 46 -8.43 -16.99 2.26
C ASP A 46 -6.96 -16.59 2.09
N GLY A 47 -6.50 -15.56 2.81
CA GLY A 47 -5.15 -14.99 2.69
C GLY A 47 -4.84 -14.37 1.32
N SER A 48 -5.80 -14.39 0.40
CA SER A 48 -5.71 -13.69 -0.87
C SER A 48 -5.85 -12.20 -0.63
N GLY A 49 -5.06 -11.41 -1.36
CA GLY A 49 -5.27 -9.97 -1.42
C GLY A 49 -5.49 -9.52 -2.85
N VAL A 50 -6.48 -8.65 -3.01
CA VAL A 50 -6.89 -8.09 -4.30
C VAL A 50 -6.30 -6.69 -4.41
N LEU A 51 -5.64 -6.42 -5.54
CA LEU A 51 -5.20 -5.06 -5.85
C LEU A 51 -6.43 -4.21 -6.18
N LEU A 52 -6.72 -3.23 -5.34
CA LEU A 52 -7.82 -2.28 -5.55
C LEU A 52 -7.39 -1.17 -6.51
N LYS A 53 -6.21 -0.59 -6.26
CA LYS A 53 -5.75 0.62 -6.96
C LYS A 53 -4.24 0.71 -6.96
N THR A 54 -3.70 1.23 -8.05
CA THR A 54 -2.31 1.64 -8.17
C THR A 54 -2.27 3.14 -8.38
N ILE A 55 -1.51 3.86 -7.57
CA ILE A 55 -1.38 5.31 -7.63
C ILE A 55 0.04 5.64 -8.06
N GLU A 56 0.18 6.32 -9.20
CA GLU A 56 1.48 6.71 -9.75
C GLU A 56 1.97 8.03 -9.15
N HIS A 57 3.26 8.07 -8.85
CA HIS A 57 4.01 9.23 -8.37
C HIS A 57 5.08 9.65 -9.40
N PRO A 58 5.51 10.94 -9.38
CA PRO A 58 6.57 11.41 -10.28
C PRO A 58 7.95 10.88 -9.90
N ALA A 59 8.12 10.35 -8.69
CA ALA A 59 9.38 9.82 -8.17
C ALA A 59 9.14 8.62 -7.25
N PRO A 60 10.19 7.83 -6.93
CA PRO A 60 10.10 6.71 -5.98
C PRO A 60 9.46 7.14 -4.66
N VAL A 61 8.51 6.34 -4.19
CA VAL A 61 7.85 6.56 -2.90
C VAL A 61 8.65 5.84 -1.83
N LEU A 62 8.88 6.50 -0.70
CA LEU A 62 9.70 5.98 0.39
C LEU A 62 8.84 5.52 1.57
N ASP A 63 7.75 6.22 1.83
CA ASP A 63 6.89 5.92 2.97
C ASP A 63 5.42 6.21 2.64
N VAL A 64 4.53 5.47 3.29
CA VAL A 64 3.08 5.60 3.15
C VAL A 64 2.40 5.34 4.48
N CYS A 65 1.39 6.13 4.81
CA CYS A 65 0.58 5.92 6.02
C CYS A 65 -0.89 6.23 5.78
N PHE A 66 -1.76 5.54 6.52
CA PHE A 66 -3.18 5.87 6.55
C PHE A 66 -3.45 7.11 7.41
N GLY A 67 -4.43 7.91 6.97
CA GLY A 67 -5.00 8.99 7.76
C GLY A 67 -5.79 8.48 8.97
N ARG A 68 -5.94 9.34 9.97
CA ARG A 68 -6.41 8.98 11.32
C ARG A 68 -7.93 8.69 11.43
N ALA A 69 -8.71 8.80 10.36
CA ALA A 69 -10.15 9.04 10.49
C ALA A 69 -11.05 8.29 9.49
N ASP A 70 -10.71 7.08 9.03
CA ASP A 70 -11.60 6.23 8.18
C ASP A 70 -12.18 6.90 6.92
N ARG A 71 -11.63 8.06 6.53
CA ARG A 71 -12.14 8.88 5.44
C ARG A 71 -11.56 8.50 4.07
N GLY A 72 -10.91 7.34 3.97
CA GLY A 72 -10.23 6.95 2.73
C GLY A 72 -9.03 7.85 2.42
N GLU A 73 -8.35 8.39 3.43
CA GLU A 73 -7.19 9.25 3.19
C GLU A 73 -5.89 8.49 3.48
N ALA A 74 -4.91 8.66 2.60
CA ALA A 74 -3.53 8.23 2.83
C ALA A 74 -2.55 9.38 2.59
N PHE A 75 -1.37 9.25 3.16
CA PHE A 75 -0.25 10.15 2.94
C PHE A 75 0.92 9.36 2.41
N SER A 76 1.69 9.99 1.53
CA SER A 76 2.88 9.42 0.94
C SER A 76 4.01 10.43 0.96
N ALA A 77 5.23 9.95 1.13
CA ALA A 77 6.45 10.74 1.06
C ALA A 77 7.39 10.09 0.05
N GLY A 78 7.96 10.90 -0.86
CA GLY A 78 8.81 10.42 -1.95
C GLY A 78 10.14 11.15 -2.05
N VAL A 79 10.95 10.69 -3.00
CA VAL A 79 12.25 11.31 -3.35
C VAL A 79 12.07 12.67 -4.04
N ASP A 80 10.85 13.02 -4.48
CA ASP A 80 10.49 14.32 -5.04
C ASP A 80 10.41 15.45 -3.99
N TRP A 81 10.83 15.20 -2.75
CA TRP A 81 10.77 16.12 -1.61
C TRP A 81 9.36 16.62 -1.32
N ALA A 82 8.34 15.88 -1.75
CA ALA A 82 6.95 16.21 -1.53
C ALA A 82 6.30 15.18 -0.62
N VAL A 83 5.36 15.66 0.20
CA VAL A 83 4.37 14.83 0.87
C VAL A 83 3.04 15.06 0.18
N ARG A 84 2.37 13.97 -0.23
CA ARG A 84 1.10 14.04 -0.96
C ARG A 84 0.01 13.37 -0.16
N ARG A 85 -1.14 14.04 -0.08
CA ARG A 85 -2.40 13.44 0.37
C ARG A 85 -3.05 12.72 -0.79
N ILE A 86 -3.47 11.50 -0.55
CA ILE A 86 -4.08 10.57 -1.49
C ILE A 86 -5.50 10.30 -1.01
N ASP A 87 -6.43 10.32 -1.96
CA ASP A 87 -7.80 9.86 -1.78
C ASP A 87 -7.87 8.40 -2.28
N LEU A 88 -8.11 7.47 -1.37
CA LEU A 88 -8.06 6.02 -1.59
C LEU A 88 -9.31 5.52 -2.30
#